data_AF-P73060-F1
#
_entry.id   AF-P73060-F1
#
_cell.length_a   1.000
_cell.length_b   1.000
_cell.length_c   1.000
_cell.angle_alpha   90.00
_cell.angle_beta   90.00
_cell.angle_gamma   90.00
#
_symmetry.space_group_name_H-M   'P 1'
#
loop_
_entity.id
_entity.type
_entity.pdbx_description
1 polymer ?
#
loop_
_entity_poly.entity_id
_entity_poly.type
_entity_poly.pdbx_seq_one_letter_code
_entity_poly.pdbx_strand_id
1 'polypeptide(L)'
;MAVEPIPPITLPPLQDPVQEGDWLRQGLQQWLNQEFIPEGINATIAERAAQIFVRQRLEGENDLGSLVIAIVTEMQAFDFRESFFSEFAVANAVSDLILESLGYETCCGQS
;
A
#
# COMPACT_ATOMS: atom_id res chain seq x y z
N MET A 1 9.34 35.13 2.22
CA MET A 1 9.96 33.85 1.80
C MET A 1 8.83 32.99 1.26
N ALA A 2 8.85 32.62 -0.02
CA ALA A 2 7.88 31.69 -0.57
C ALA A 2 8.29 30.28 -0.14
N VAL A 3 7.36 29.51 0.43
CA VAL A 3 7.57 28.07 0.66
C VAL A 3 7.42 27.39 -0.69
N GLU A 4 8.46 26.71 -1.15
CA GLU A 4 8.37 25.83 -2.32
C GLU A 4 7.67 24.53 -1.90
N PRO A 5 6.69 24.05 -2.69
CA PRO A 5 5.99 22.81 -2.39
C PRO A 5 6.92 21.61 -2.57
N ILE A 6 6.75 20.59 -1.72
CA ILE A 6 7.47 19.32 -1.85
C ILE A 6 6.94 18.61 -3.10
N PRO A 7 7.81 18.16 -4.02
CA PRO A 7 7.37 17.44 -5.20
C PRO A 7 6.74 16.09 -4.82
N PRO A 8 5.73 15.62 -5.57
CA PRO A 8 5.12 14.31 -5.34
C PRO A 8 6.10 13.17 -5.58
N ILE A 9 5.85 12.04 -4.91
CA ILE A 9 6.51 10.76 -5.19
C ILE A 9 5.65 10.01 -6.18
N THR A 10 6.19 9.69 -7.35
CA THR A 10 5.48 8.99 -8.41
C THR A 10 6.17 7.69 -8.79
N LEU A 11 5.41 6.62 -8.90
CA LEU A 11 5.89 5.35 -9.45
C LEU A 11 6.15 5.47 -10.96
N PRO A 12 7.03 4.63 -11.53
CA PRO A 12 7.14 4.52 -12.98
C PRO A 12 5.82 4.03 -13.60
N PRO A 13 5.62 4.25 -14.92
CA PRO A 13 4.45 3.74 -15.63
C PRO A 13 4.26 2.24 -15.41
N LEU A 14 3.00 1.86 -15.19
CA LEU A 14 2.58 0.47 -15.03
C LEU A 14 3.09 -0.40 -16.19
N GLN A 15 3.84 -1.46 -15.87
CA GLN A 15 4.39 -2.37 -16.88
C GLN A 15 3.57 -3.65 -17.01
N ASP A 16 3.30 -4.30 -15.87
CA ASP A 16 2.52 -5.53 -15.80
C ASP A 16 1.59 -5.48 -14.58
N PRO A 17 0.27 -5.28 -14.77
CA PRO A 17 -0.69 -5.17 -13.66
C PRO A 17 -0.79 -6.45 -12.83
N VAL A 18 -0.57 -7.62 -13.43
CA VAL A 18 -0.65 -8.90 -12.71
C VAL A 18 0.58 -9.02 -11.81
N GLN A 19 1.77 -8.76 -12.35
CA GLN A 19 3.00 -8.82 -11.58
C GLN A 19 3.02 -7.79 -10.45
N GLU A 20 2.66 -6.52 -10.73
CA GLU A 20 2.61 -5.47 -9.70
C GLU A 20 1.56 -5.76 -8.63
N GLY A 21 0.40 -6.30 -9.01
CA GLY A 21 -0.64 -6.73 -8.06
C GLY A 21 -0.18 -7.89 -7.17
N ASP A 22 0.43 -8.92 -7.76
CA ASP A 22 0.94 -10.06 -7.01
C ASP A 22 2.08 -9.69 -6.08
N TRP A 23 2.96 -8.77 -6.50
CA TRP A 23 4.01 -8.22 -5.66
C TRP A 23 3.42 -7.52 -4.44
N LEU A 24 2.48 -6.60 -4.63
CA LEU A 24 1.89 -5.84 -3.53
C LEU A 24 1.10 -6.75 -2.58
N ARG A 25 0.31 -7.68 -3.13
CA ARG A 25 -0.47 -8.65 -2.35
C ARG A 25 0.43 -9.50 -1.46
N GLN A 26 1.52 -10.05 -2.01
CA GLN A 26 2.44 -10.90 -1.25
C GLN A 26 3.21 -10.10 -0.20
N GLY A 27 3.73 -8.93 -0.57
CA GLY A 27 4.46 -8.05 0.35
C GLY A 27 3.58 -7.59 1.51
N LEU A 28 2.36 -7.15 1.23
CA LEU A 28 1.42 -6.71 2.27
C LEU A 28 0.97 -7.86 3.15
N GLN A 29 0.66 -9.04 2.60
CA GLN A 29 0.32 -10.20 3.41
C GLN A 29 1.48 -10.59 4.34
N GLN A 30 2.71 -10.53 3.85
CA GLN A 30 3.91 -10.78 4.65
C GLN A 30 4.05 -9.76 5.78
N TRP A 31 3.91 -8.47 5.47
CA TRP A 31 3.97 -7.39 6.45
C TRP A 31 2.92 -7.58 7.57
N LEU A 32 1.66 -7.85 7.19
CA LEU A 32 0.57 -8.07 8.15
C LEU A 32 0.83 -9.29 9.07
N ASN A 33 1.46 -10.33 8.54
CA ASN A 33 1.82 -11.53 9.29
C ASN A 33 3.06 -11.36 10.19
N GLN A 34 3.85 -10.31 9.98
CA GLN A 34 5.03 -10.00 10.79
C GLN A 34 4.70 -9.06 11.95
N GLU A 35 3.82 -8.10 11.73
CA GLU A 35 3.45 -7.11 12.75
C GLU A 35 2.61 -7.72 13.88
N PHE A 36 1.69 -8.63 13.54
CA PHE A 36 0.84 -9.31 14.52
C PHE A 36 0.74 -10.80 14.20
N ILE A 37 -0.04 -11.53 15.01
CA ILE A 37 -0.25 -12.96 14.81
C ILE A 37 -0.86 -13.20 13.41
N PRO A 38 -0.33 -14.16 12.63
CA PRO A 38 -0.89 -14.48 11.33
C PRO A 38 -2.34 -14.94 11.42
N GLU A 39 -3.23 -14.18 10.77
CA GLU A 39 -4.67 -14.46 10.70
C GLU A 39 -5.09 -14.69 9.26
N GLY A 40 -6.10 -15.54 9.03
CA GLY A 40 -6.63 -15.79 7.69
C GLY A 40 -7.16 -14.53 6.99
N ILE A 41 -7.63 -13.55 7.78
CA ILE A 41 -8.11 -12.27 7.28
C ILE A 41 -7.01 -11.45 6.60
N ASN A 42 -5.73 -11.63 6.97
CA ASN A 42 -4.60 -10.89 6.41
C ASN A 42 -4.47 -11.12 4.90
N ALA A 43 -4.71 -12.35 4.43
CA ALA A 43 -4.71 -12.66 3.00
C ALA A 43 -5.83 -11.93 2.25
N THR A 44 -7.00 -11.80 2.89
CA THR A 44 -8.16 -11.09 2.32
C THR A 44 -7.90 -9.58 2.27
N ILE A 45 -7.33 -9.01 3.33
CA ILE A 45 -6.94 -7.60 3.38
C ILE A 45 -5.92 -7.30 2.27
N ALA A 46 -4.89 -8.14 2.14
CA ALA A 46 -3.84 -7.96 1.15
C ALA A 46 -4.37 -8.06 -0.30
N GLU A 47 -5.25 -9.01 -0.57
CA GLU A 47 -5.93 -9.16 -1.86
C GLU A 47 -6.74 -7.90 -2.20
N ARG A 48 -7.54 -7.39 -1.25
CA ARG A 48 -8.37 -6.19 -1.47
C ARG A 48 -7.53 -4.95 -1.77
N ALA A 49 -6.47 -4.71 -0.99
CA ALA A 49 -5.58 -3.58 -1.21
C ALA A 49 -4.86 -3.66 -2.56
N ALA A 50 -4.40 -4.85 -2.96
CA ALA A 50 -3.78 -5.07 -4.27
C ALA A 50 -4.74 -4.82 -5.44
N GLN A 51 -6.01 -5.25 -5.32
CA GLN A 51 -7.04 -4.98 -6.32
C GLN A 51 -7.28 -3.47 -6.51
N ILE A 52 -7.38 -2.72 -5.40
CA ILE A 52 -7.54 -1.26 -5.42
C ILE A 52 -6.33 -0.62 -6.12
N PHE A 53 -5.12 -0.97 -5.67
CA PHE A 53 -3.88 -0.45 -6.24
C PHE A 53 -3.82 -0.69 -7.76
N VAL A 54 -3.97 -1.93 -8.23
CA VAL A 54 -3.88 -2.26 -9.65
C VAL A 54 -4.95 -1.52 -10.46
N ARG A 55 -6.16 -1.38 -9.93
CA ARG A 55 -7.23 -0.62 -10.62
C ARG A 55 -6.83 0.84 -10.81
N GLN A 56 -6.34 1.51 -9.76
CA GLN A 56 -5.88 2.90 -9.84
C GLN A 56 -4.69 3.04 -10.81
N ARG A 57 -3.75 2.10 -10.79
CA ARG A 57 -2.60 2.06 -11.72
C ARG A 57 -3.06 1.94 -13.18
N LEU A 58 -4.06 1.09 -13.46
CA LEU A 58 -4.66 0.93 -14.79
C LEU A 58 -5.43 2.17 -15.25
N GLU A 59 -5.99 2.94 -14.31
CA GLU A 59 -6.63 4.24 -14.55
C GLU A 59 -5.60 5.37 -14.80
N GLY A 60 -4.31 5.07 -14.70
CA GLY A 60 -3.21 6.01 -14.98
C GLY A 60 -2.69 6.74 -13.75
N GLU A 61 -3.15 6.38 -12.54
CA GLU A 61 -2.63 6.96 -11.32
C GLU A 61 -1.25 6.37 -10.98
N ASN A 62 -0.29 7.25 -10.71
CA ASN A 62 1.08 6.91 -10.38
C ASN A 62 1.61 7.68 -9.16
N ASP A 63 0.86 8.68 -8.68
CA ASP A 63 1.19 9.42 -7.46
C ASP A 63 0.93 8.55 -6.23
N LEU A 64 1.97 8.41 -5.39
CA LEU A 64 1.90 7.63 -4.15
C LEU A 64 0.79 8.15 -3.22
N GLY A 65 0.66 9.47 -3.08
CA GLY A 65 -0.34 10.08 -2.21
C GLY A 65 -1.77 9.73 -2.66
N SER A 66 -2.06 9.88 -3.94
CA SER A 66 -3.34 9.48 -4.54
C SER A 66 -3.64 7.99 -4.33
N LEU A 67 -2.65 7.12 -4.54
CA LEU A 67 -2.81 5.67 -4.35
C LEU A 67 -3.13 5.31 -2.90
N VAL A 68 -2.41 5.91 -1.95
CA VAL A 68 -2.65 5.72 -0.51
C VAL A 68 -4.05 6.21 -0.12
N ILE A 69 -4.46 7.39 -0.60
CA ILE A 69 -5.80 7.94 -0.35
C ILE A 69 -6.89 7.01 -0.91
N ALA A 70 -6.71 6.48 -2.12
CA ALA A 70 -7.65 5.54 -2.72
C ALA A 70 -7.78 4.27 -1.86
N ILE A 71 -6.66 3.71 -1.40
CA ILE A 71 -6.66 2.52 -0.53
C ILE A 71 -7.39 2.80 0.79
N VAL A 72 -7.07 3.88 1.49
CA VAL A 72 -7.79 4.24 2.73
C VAL A 72 -9.29 4.36 2.48
N THR A 73 -9.67 5.12 1.44
CA THR A 73 -11.07 5.43 1.13
C THR A 73 -11.88 4.17 0.83
N GLU A 74 -11.31 3.24 0.05
CA GLU A 74 -12.01 2.03 -0.36
C GLU A 74 -12.00 0.95 0.72
N MET A 75 -10.92 0.87 1.50
CA MET A 75 -10.81 -0.07 2.60
C MET A 75 -11.71 0.30 3.79
N GLN A 76 -12.23 1.53 3.89
CA GLN A 76 -13.26 1.87 4.89
C GLN A 76 -14.53 1.01 4.78
N ALA A 77 -14.80 0.45 3.60
CA ALA A 77 -15.93 -0.46 3.41
C ALA A 77 -15.64 -1.90 3.89
N PHE A 78 -14.40 -2.19 4.27
CA PHE A 78 -13.98 -3.51 4.76
C PHE A 78 -14.25 -3.65 6.27
N ASP A 79 -14.69 -4.83 6.69
CA ASP A 79 -14.92 -5.13 8.09
C ASP A 79 -13.65 -5.64 8.78
N PHE A 80 -12.95 -4.74 9.47
CA PHE A 80 -11.72 -5.05 10.20
C PHE A 80 -11.94 -5.68 11.58
N ARG A 81 -13.18 -6.00 12.00
CA ARG A 81 -13.44 -6.51 13.37
C ARG A 81 -12.70 -7.80 13.71
N GLU A 82 -12.39 -8.62 12.70
CA GLU A 82 -11.63 -9.87 12.85
C GLU A 82 -10.11 -9.66 12.62
N SER A 83 -9.65 -8.41 12.53
CA SER A 83 -8.26 -8.04 12.25
C SER A 83 -7.67 -7.20 13.38
N PHE A 84 -6.34 -7.22 13.48
CA PHE A 84 -5.57 -6.29 14.32
C PHE A 84 -5.28 -4.94 13.64
N PHE A 85 -5.68 -4.81 12.37
CA PHE A 85 -5.34 -3.66 11.53
C PHE A 85 -6.56 -2.79 11.22
N SER A 86 -6.29 -1.56 10.77
CA SER A 86 -7.26 -0.65 10.20
C SER A 86 -6.90 -0.34 8.74
N GLU A 87 -7.81 0.32 8.02
CA GLU A 87 -7.58 0.85 6.69
C GLU A 87 -6.34 1.75 6.63
N PHE A 88 -6.08 2.52 7.69
CA PHE A 88 -4.90 3.39 7.78
C PHE A 88 -3.61 2.60 7.94
N ALA A 89 -3.62 1.55 8.77
CA ALA A 89 -2.45 0.68 8.94
C ALA A 89 -2.09 -0.01 7.61
N VAL A 90 -3.10 -0.50 6.89
CA VAL A 90 -2.92 -1.11 5.56
C VAL A 90 -2.36 -0.10 4.56
N ALA A 91 -2.92 1.11 4.50
CA ALA A 91 -2.45 2.12 3.56
C ALA A 91 -1.03 2.60 3.84
N ASN A 92 -0.65 2.71 5.13
CA ASN A 92 0.72 3.03 5.52
C ASN A 92 1.70 1.92 5.11
N ALA A 93 1.35 0.65 5.38
CA ALA A 93 2.17 -0.49 4.96
C ALA A 93 2.34 -0.54 3.42
N VAL A 94 1.28 -0.24 2.67
CA VAL A 94 1.37 -0.13 1.20
C VAL A 94 2.30 1.03 0.79
N SER A 95 2.23 2.17 1.47
CA SER A 95 3.14 3.29 1.22
C SER A 95 4.59 2.88 1.42
N ASP A 96 4.89 2.19 2.51
CA ASP A 96 6.25 1.72 2.82
C ASP A 96 6.75 0.73 1.75
N LEU A 97 5.94 -0.25 1.36
CA LEU A 97 6.27 -1.19 0.29
C LEU A 97 6.56 -0.50 -1.04
N ILE A 98 5.76 0.52 -1.40
CA ILE A 98 6.00 1.30 -2.63
C ILE A 98 7.31 2.08 -2.51
N LEU A 99 7.57 2.74 -1.38
CA LEU A 99 8.81 3.48 -1.17
C LEU A 99 10.03 2.57 -1.27
N GLU A 100 9.97 1.39 -0.66
CA GLU A 100 11.02 0.36 -0.78
C GLU A 100 11.22 -0.08 -2.24
N SER A 101 10.15 -0.28 -3.01
CA SER A 101 10.24 -0.67 -4.42
C SER A 101 10.94 0.38 -5.30
N LEU A 102 10.86 1.65 -4.89
CA LEU A 102 11.51 2.78 -5.55
C LEU A 102 12.95 3.00 -5.06
N GLY A 103 13.41 2.20 -4.10
CA GLY A 103 14.74 2.31 -3.52
C GLY A 103 14.88 3.41 -2.47
N TYR A 104 13.76 3.94 -1.94
CA TYR A 104 13.82 4.79 -0.76
C TYR A 104 14.07 3.90 0.47
N GLU A 105 15.07 4.25 1.27
CA GLU A 105 15.23 3.64 2.58
C GLU A 105 14.12 4.17 3.51
N THR A 106 13.35 3.26 4.12
CA THR A 106 12.48 3.59 5.25
C THR A 106 13.35 3.95 6.45
N CYS A 107 13.80 5.20 6.50
CA CYS A 107 14.64 5.68 7.58
C CYS A 107 13.86 5.67 8.91
N CYS A 108 14.45 4.94 9.88
CA CYS A 108 14.18 4.89 11.32
C CYS A 108 13.20 3.80 11.79
N GLY A 109 13.77 2.64 12.17
CA GLY A 109 13.06 1.58 12.89
C GLY A 109 13.88 0.32 13.22
N GLN A 110 15.06 0.12 12.62
CA GLN A 110 15.97 -0.96 13.03
C GLN A 110 16.92 -0.47 14.13
N SER A 111 16.56 -0.77 15.38
CA SER A 111 17.48 -0.83 16.51
C SER A 111 18.02 -2.25 16.67
#